data_AF-A0A9E0WN61-F1
#
_entry.id   AF-A0A9E0WN61-F1
#
_cell.length_a   1.000
_cell.length_b   1.000
_cell.length_c   1.000
_cell.angle_alpha   90.00
_cell.angle_beta   90.00
_cell.angle_gamma   90.00
#
_symmetry.space_group_name_H-M   'P 1'
#
loop_
_entity.id
_entity.type
_entity.pdbx_description
1 polymer ?
#
loop_
_entity_poly.entity_id
_entity_poly.type
_entity_poly.pdbx_seq_one_letter_code
_entity_poly.pdbx_strand_id
1 'polypeptide(L)'
;MTDNNSTAEEKKYNKWIVALSVIIPLAVAALFGVNLRALGFDVEPLTVLPPIYATINGVTALVLLTALWAIKNKKRKLHENLMKFAIALSVAFLVMYVAYHMTSDSTKYGGEGLVKYIYYLILITHILLSIVVIPFVLITYVRAITNNFERHKKIARITFPIWLYVAVTGVIVYLMISPYYA
;
A
#
# COMPACT_ATOMS: atom_id res chain seq x y z
N MET A 1 27.55 -6.57 -26.97
CA MET A 1 26.45 -7.53 -27.23
C MET A 1 25.57 -7.73 -25.99
N THR A 2 25.04 -6.65 -25.40
CA THR A 2 24.23 -6.69 -24.15
C THR A 2 22.81 -6.12 -24.31
N ASP A 3 22.43 -5.66 -25.50
CA ASP A 3 21.22 -4.83 -25.68
C ASP A 3 19.94 -5.61 -25.95
N ASN A 4 20.03 -6.88 -26.38
CA ASN A 4 18.84 -7.70 -26.69
C ASN A 4 18.20 -8.34 -25.44
N ASN A 5 19.00 -8.68 -24.41
CA ASN A 5 18.46 -9.28 -23.18
C ASN A 5 17.83 -8.23 -22.25
N SER A 6 18.42 -7.03 -22.15
CA SER A 6 17.88 -5.95 -21.28
C SER A 6 16.52 -5.46 -21.76
N THR A 7 16.30 -5.39 -23.08
CA THR A 7 15.03 -4.95 -23.68
C THR A 7 13.93 -6.00 -23.60
N ALA A 8 14.26 -7.29 -23.72
CA ALA A 8 13.30 -8.38 -23.57
C ALA A 8 12.83 -8.53 -22.11
N GLU A 9 13.75 -8.44 -21.14
CA GLU A 9 13.40 -8.49 -19.72
C GLU A 9 12.61 -7.26 -19.27
N GLU A 10 12.98 -6.04 -19.69
CA GLU A 10 12.19 -4.84 -19.41
C GLU A 10 10.77 -4.95 -19.98
N LYS A 11 10.60 -5.47 -21.21
CA LYS A 11 9.27 -5.73 -21.80
C LYS A 11 8.48 -6.77 -21.00
N LYS A 12 9.12 -7.83 -20.51
CA LYS A 12 8.48 -8.84 -19.66
C LYS A 12 7.98 -8.23 -18.35
N TYR A 13 8.80 -7.47 -17.64
CA TYR A 13 8.39 -6.84 -16.39
C TYR A 13 7.30 -5.78 -16.60
N ASN A 14 7.34 -5.02 -17.69
CA ASN A 14 6.28 -4.05 -17.99
C ASN A 14 4.91 -4.71 -18.13
N LYS A 15 4.81 -5.89 -18.77
CA LYS A 15 3.56 -6.66 -18.83
C LYS A 15 3.07 -7.02 -17.43
N TRP A 16 3.95 -7.50 -16.55
CA TRP A 16 3.62 -7.83 -15.17
C TRP A 16 3.22 -6.62 -14.33
N ILE A 17 3.92 -5.50 -14.47
CA ILE A 17 3.57 -4.25 -13.78
C ILE A 17 2.16 -3.82 -14.18
N VAL A 18 1.86 -3.77 -15.48
CA VAL A 18 0.51 -3.40 -15.97
C VAL A 18 -0.53 -4.37 -15.45
N ALA A 19 -0.28 -5.68 -15.56
CA ALA A 19 -1.21 -6.70 -15.07
C ALA A 19 -1.49 -6.54 -13.58
N LEU A 20 -0.46 -6.49 -12.73
CA LEU A 20 -0.61 -6.37 -11.28
C LEU A 20 -1.26 -5.04 -10.86
N SER A 21 -0.92 -3.93 -11.53
CA SER A 21 -1.48 -2.61 -11.23
C SER A 21 -2.97 -2.50 -11.54
N VAL A 22 -3.49 -3.38 -12.39
CA VAL A 22 -4.92 -3.47 -12.72
C VAL A 22 -5.60 -4.56 -11.88
N ILE A 23 -5.01 -5.75 -11.82
CA ILE A 23 -5.57 -6.91 -11.13
C ILE A 23 -5.71 -6.64 -9.63
N ILE A 24 -4.71 -6.04 -8.97
CA ILE A 24 -4.77 -5.82 -7.51
C ILE A 24 -5.95 -4.91 -7.13
N PRO A 25 -6.11 -3.69 -7.69
CA PRO A 25 -7.25 -2.84 -7.37
C PRO A 25 -8.60 -3.49 -7.73
N LEU A 26 -8.69 -4.18 -8.87
CA LEU A 26 -9.93 -4.86 -9.28
C LEU A 26 -10.29 -6.00 -8.35
N ALA A 27 -9.32 -6.84 -7.97
CA ALA A 27 -9.53 -7.94 -7.03
C ALA A 27 -9.99 -7.39 -5.67
N VAL A 28 -9.33 -6.34 -5.17
CA VAL A 28 -9.72 -5.67 -3.92
C VAL A 28 -11.16 -5.14 -4.03
N ALA A 29 -11.48 -4.39 -5.09
CA ALA A 29 -12.83 -3.86 -5.30
C ALA A 29 -13.91 -4.95 -5.42
N ALA A 30 -13.60 -6.07 -6.08
CA ALA A 30 -14.51 -7.21 -6.18
C ALA A 30 -14.73 -7.87 -4.81
N LEU A 31 -13.65 -8.08 -4.04
CA LEU A 31 -13.72 -8.70 -2.71
C LEU A 31 -14.43 -7.80 -1.68
N PHE A 32 -14.42 -6.49 -1.86
CA PHE A 32 -15.26 -5.56 -1.08
C PHE A 32 -16.76 -5.79 -1.27
N GLY A 33 -17.18 -6.33 -2.41
CA GLY A 33 -18.58 -6.72 -2.65
C GLY A 33 -18.94 -8.06 -2.03
N VAL A 34 -17.98 -8.79 -1.47
CA VAL A 34 -18.17 -10.13 -0.88
C VAL A 34 -18.18 -10.02 0.63
N ASN A 35 -19.28 -10.44 1.27
CA ASN A 35 -19.36 -10.61 2.72
C ASN A 35 -19.68 -12.08 3.00
N LEU A 36 -18.75 -12.80 3.63
CA LEU A 36 -18.86 -14.24 3.87
C LEU A 36 -20.07 -14.59 4.76
N ARG A 37 -20.38 -13.73 5.74
CA ARG A 37 -21.57 -13.91 6.59
C ARG A 37 -22.86 -13.72 5.78
N ALA A 38 -22.89 -12.76 4.86
CA ALA A 38 -24.01 -12.55 3.95
C ALA A 38 -24.21 -13.71 2.95
N LEU A 39 -23.15 -14.48 2.66
CA LEU A 39 -23.21 -15.70 1.86
C LEU A 39 -23.60 -16.95 2.66
N GLY A 40 -23.87 -16.81 3.97
CA GLY A 40 -24.29 -17.91 4.86
C GLY A 40 -23.16 -18.71 5.49
N PHE A 41 -21.90 -18.23 5.41
CA PHE A 41 -20.80 -18.85 6.15
C PHE A 41 -20.78 -18.37 7.61
N ASP A 42 -20.62 -19.31 8.53
CA ASP A 42 -20.45 -19.03 9.97
C ASP A 42 -18.98 -18.70 10.25
N VAL A 43 -18.63 -17.41 10.11
CA VAL A 43 -17.28 -16.88 10.36
C VAL A 43 -17.37 -15.68 11.29
N GLU A 44 -16.52 -15.65 12.31
CA GLU A 44 -16.43 -14.51 13.21
C GLU A 44 -15.77 -13.30 12.50
N PRO A 45 -16.28 -12.07 12.72
CA PRO A 45 -15.64 -10.86 12.21
C PRO A 45 -14.22 -10.70 12.76
N LEU A 46 -13.26 -10.43 11.88
CA LEU A 46 -11.85 -10.27 12.26
C LEU A 46 -11.54 -8.87 12.84
N THR A 47 -12.29 -8.44 13.85
CA THR A 47 -12.25 -7.07 14.44
C THR A 47 -10.92 -6.69 15.08
N VAL A 48 -10.02 -7.65 15.31
CA VAL A 48 -8.66 -7.41 15.80
C VAL A 48 -7.71 -6.92 14.70
N LEU A 49 -8.07 -7.05 13.42
CA LEU A 49 -7.18 -6.70 12.31
C LEU A 49 -7.01 -5.19 12.08
N PRO A 50 -8.04 -4.33 12.24
CA PRO A 50 -7.89 -2.88 12.09
C PRO A 50 -6.71 -2.22 12.82
N PRO A 51 -6.54 -2.40 14.14
CA PRO A 51 -5.36 -1.87 14.81
C PRO A 51 -4.05 -2.44 14.24
N ILE A 52 -4.02 -3.74 13.90
CA ILE A 52 -2.80 -4.41 13.42
C ILE A 52 -2.37 -3.86 12.06
N TYR A 53 -3.28 -3.80 11.08
CA TYR A 53 -2.92 -3.30 9.76
C TYR A 53 -2.65 -1.78 9.79
N ALA A 54 -3.28 -1.02 10.69
CA ALA A 54 -2.94 0.38 10.92
C ALA A 54 -1.52 0.53 11.50
N THR A 55 -1.15 -0.29 12.48
CA THR A 55 0.23 -0.33 13.02
C THR A 55 1.24 -0.70 11.93
N ILE A 56 0.92 -1.64 11.05
CA ILE A 56 1.80 -2.00 9.91
C ILE A 56 2.03 -0.82 8.98
N ASN A 57 1.01 0.00 8.72
CA ASN A 57 1.18 1.25 7.98
C ASN A 57 2.11 2.23 8.72
N GLY A 58 1.95 2.38 10.04
CA GLY A 58 2.86 3.19 10.87
C GLY A 58 4.31 2.70 10.80
N VAL A 59 4.54 1.39 10.94
CA VAL A 59 5.86 0.77 10.79
C VAL A 59 6.41 0.99 9.39
N THR A 60 5.58 0.87 8.36
CA THR A 60 5.96 1.13 6.97
C THR A 60 6.44 2.57 6.79
N ALA A 61 5.74 3.55 7.37
CA ALA A 61 6.17 4.95 7.32
C ALA A 61 7.57 5.14 7.95
N LEU A 62 7.82 4.53 9.12
CA LEU A 62 9.13 4.57 9.76
C LEU A 62 10.21 3.90 8.90
N VAL A 63 9.92 2.72 8.35
CA VAL A 63 10.83 1.99 7.45
C VAL A 63 11.18 2.84 6.23
N LEU A 64 10.21 3.53 5.62
CA LEU A 64 10.45 4.41 4.48
C LEU A 64 11.37 5.58 4.85
N LEU A 65 11.14 6.23 5.99
CA LEU A 65 12.01 7.30 6.50
C LEU A 65 13.44 6.80 6.74
N THR A 66 13.59 5.62 7.38
CA THR A 66 14.89 4.99 7.58
C THR A 66 15.55 4.57 6.27
N ALA A 67 14.78 4.10 5.28
CA ALA A 67 15.29 3.75 3.96
C ALA A 67 15.79 4.98 3.19
N LEU A 68 15.10 6.13 3.33
CA LEU A 68 15.55 7.41 2.78
C LEU A 68 16.85 7.87 3.44
N TRP A 69 16.94 7.78 4.77
CA TRP A 69 18.18 8.06 5.49
C TRP A 69 19.31 7.13 5.01
N ALA A 70 19.06 5.83 4.90
CA ALA A 70 20.06 4.85 4.49
C ALA A 70 20.65 5.17 3.11
N ILE A 71 19.81 5.50 2.12
CA ILE A 71 20.29 5.81 0.77
C ILE A 71 21.03 7.16 0.71
N LYS A 72 20.59 8.17 1.49
CA LYS A 72 21.31 9.44 1.63
C LYS A 72 22.71 9.25 2.23
N ASN A 73 22.88 8.27 3.10
CA ASN A 73 24.16 7.88 3.70
C ASN A 73 24.92 6.82 2.87
N LYS A 74 24.54 6.61 1.60
CA LYS A 74 25.17 5.63 0.70
C LYS A 74 25.11 4.17 1.20
N LYS A 75 24.28 3.86 2.20
CA LYS A 75 24.06 2.50 2.74
C LYS A 75 23.10 1.71 1.84
N ARG A 76 23.53 1.41 0.61
CA ARG A 76 22.68 0.83 -0.44
C ARG A 76 22.07 -0.51 -0.06
N LYS A 77 22.83 -1.42 0.56
CA LYS A 77 22.31 -2.75 0.93
C LYS A 77 21.22 -2.66 2.01
N LEU A 78 21.40 -1.77 2.99
CA LEU A 78 20.39 -1.49 4.00
C LEU A 78 19.12 -0.91 3.37
N HIS A 79 19.26 0.07 2.47
CA HIS A 79 18.12 0.61 1.72
C HIS A 79 17.36 -0.48 0.97
N GLU A 80 18.06 -1.34 0.22
CA GLU A 80 17.44 -2.45 -0.52
C GLU A 80 16.64 -3.40 0.40
N ASN A 81 17.23 -3.79 1.54
CA ASN A 81 16.57 -4.67 2.51
C ASN A 81 15.33 -4.00 3.11
N LEU A 82 15.42 -2.71 3.47
CA LEU A 82 14.29 -1.94 3.99
C LEU A 82 13.17 -1.79 2.96
N MET A 83 13.50 -1.59 1.68
CA MET A 83 12.49 -1.51 0.62
C MET A 83 11.77 -2.84 0.42
N LYS A 84 12.49 -3.98 0.43
CA LYS A 84 11.89 -5.32 0.38
C LYS A 84 10.97 -5.56 1.58
N PHE A 85 11.41 -5.15 2.76
CA PHE A 85 10.61 -5.24 3.98
C PHE A 85 9.34 -4.38 3.90
N ALA A 86 9.43 -3.13 3.42
CA ALA A 86 8.27 -2.26 3.23
C ALA A 86 7.24 -2.84 2.23
N ILE A 87 7.70 -3.49 1.15
CA ILE A 87 6.82 -4.20 0.21
C ILE A 87 6.13 -5.37 0.92
N ALA A 88 6.86 -6.17 1.70
CA ALA A 88 6.28 -7.29 2.46
C ALA A 88 5.22 -6.81 3.47
N LEU A 89 5.50 -5.72 4.18
CA LEU A 89 4.52 -5.07 5.07
C LEU A 89 3.27 -4.61 4.31
N SER A 90 3.44 -4.02 3.13
CA SER A 90 2.31 -3.56 2.31
C SER A 90 1.44 -4.72 1.80
N VAL A 91 2.05 -5.86 1.45
CA VAL A 91 1.33 -7.09 1.09
C VAL A 91 0.58 -7.65 2.29
N ALA A 92 1.24 -7.74 3.46
CA ALA A 92 0.61 -8.20 4.69
C ALA A 92 -0.59 -7.32 5.07
N PHE A 93 -0.41 -5.99 5.02
CA PHE A 93 -1.48 -5.01 5.19
C PHE A 93 -2.68 -5.33 4.29
N LEU A 94 -2.43 -5.50 2.98
CA LEU A 94 -3.50 -5.70 2.01
C LEU A 94 -4.29 -6.99 2.29
N VAL A 95 -3.61 -8.08 2.63
CA VAL A 95 -4.25 -9.36 2.96
C VAL A 95 -5.14 -9.21 4.19
N MET A 96 -4.64 -8.59 5.27
CA MET A 96 -5.43 -8.36 6.49
C MET A 96 -6.61 -7.43 6.24
N TYR A 97 -6.39 -6.37 5.46
CA TYR A 97 -7.43 -5.40 5.12
C TYR A 97 -8.59 -6.05 4.36
N VAL A 98 -8.29 -6.86 3.35
CA VAL A 98 -9.28 -7.62 2.59
C VAL A 98 -9.98 -8.65 3.49
N ALA A 99 -9.23 -9.40 4.31
CA ALA A 99 -9.81 -10.40 5.22
C ALA A 99 -10.81 -9.77 6.21
N TYR A 100 -10.46 -8.62 6.79
CA TYR A 100 -11.36 -7.86 7.66
C TYR A 100 -12.65 -7.47 6.94
N HIS A 101 -12.55 -6.88 5.75
CA HIS A 101 -13.71 -6.39 5.02
C HIS A 101 -14.59 -7.48 4.41
N MET A 102 -14.04 -8.67 4.15
CA MET A 102 -14.85 -9.82 3.74
C MET A 102 -15.62 -10.47 4.90
N THR A 103 -15.24 -10.19 6.15
CA THR A 103 -15.84 -10.78 7.36
C THR A 103 -16.57 -9.77 8.23
N SER A 104 -16.44 -8.48 7.98
CA SER A 104 -16.99 -7.40 8.82
C SER A 104 -17.85 -6.44 8.01
N ASP A 105 -18.85 -5.83 8.64
CA ASP A 105 -19.63 -4.77 8.00
C ASP A 105 -18.84 -3.45 8.01
N SER A 106 -19.11 -2.60 7.02
CA SER A 106 -18.42 -1.30 6.92
C SER A 106 -18.80 -0.38 8.07
N THR A 107 -17.81 0.03 8.86
CA THR A 107 -17.97 1.04 9.91
C THR A 107 -18.26 2.40 9.30
N LYS A 108 -19.34 3.05 9.73
CA LYS A 108 -19.66 4.42 9.34
C LYS A 108 -18.96 5.40 10.27
N TYR A 109 -18.39 6.46 9.71
CA TYR A 109 -17.81 7.54 10.50
C TYR A 109 -18.90 8.32 11.24
N GLY A 110 -18.85 8.34 12.57
CA GLY A 110 -19.87 8.98 13.42
C GLY A 110 -19.60 10.44 13.79
N GLY A 111 -18.45 11.01 13.37
CA GLY A 111 -18.11 12.39 13.70
C GLY A 111 -18.97 13.42 12.96
N GLU A 112 -19.18 14.59 13.59
CA GLU A 112 -20.00 15.69 13.08
C GLU A 112 -19.19 16.95 12.75
N GLY A 113 -19.82 17.91 12.07
CA GLY A 113 -19.23 19.22 11.76
C GLY A 113 -17.97 19.15 10.89
N LEU A 114 -17.00 20.04 11.15
CA LEU A 114 -15.77 20.18 10.36
C LEU A 114 -14.92 18.89 10.34
N VAL A 115 -14.88 18.15 11.45
CA VAL A 115 -14.06 16.94 11.60
C VAL A 115 -14.49 15.84 10.62
N LYS A 116 -15.80 15.74 10.33
CA LYS A 116 -16.34 14.84 9.31
C LYS A 116 -15.76 15.11 7.92
N TYR A 117 -15.71 16.38 7.52
CA TYR A 117 -15.16 16.77 6.22
C TYR A 117 -13.65 16.51 6.13
N ILE A 118 -12.91 16.77 7.21
CA ILE A 118 -11.48 16.45 7.30
C ILE A 118 -11.27 14.94 7.15
N TYR A 119 -12.05 14.12 7.86
CA TYR A 119 -11.97 12.66 7.76
C TYR A 119 -12.18 12.19 6.33
N TYR A 120 -13.26 12.61 5.67
CA TYR A 120 -13.55 12.17 4.30
C TYR A 120 -12.54 12.69 3.28
N LEU A 121 -12.02 13.92 3.47
CA LEU A 121 -10.94 14.43 2.63
C LEU A 121 -9.72 13.51 2.70
N ILE A 122 -9.25 13.20 3.92
CA ILE A 122 -8.09 12.32 4.14
C ILE A 122 -8.37 10.91 3.64
N LEU A 123 -9.57 10.37 3.90
CA LEU A 123 -9.95 9.02 3.46
C LEU A 123 -9.94 8.91 1.94
N ILE A 124 -10.59 9.84 1.24
CA ILE A 124 -10.68 9.81 -0.22
C ILE A 124 -9.28 9.95 -0.84
N THR A 125 -8.48 10.91 -0.38
CA THR A 125 -7.12 11.07 -0.91
C THR A 125 -6.24 9.86 -0.58
N HIS A 126 -6.37 9.27 0.60
CA HIS A 126 -5.67 8.04 0.97
C HIS A 126 -6.02 6.88 0.03
N ILE A 127 -7.30 6.64 -0.24
CA ILE A 127 -7.75 5.56 -1.14
C ILE A 127 -7.23 5.79 -2.56
N LEU A 128 -7.42 6.99 -3.12
CA LEU A 128 -6.99 7.30 -4.48
C LEU A 128 -5.47 7.16 -4.64
N LEU A 129 -4.69 7.68 -3.67
CA LEU A 129 -3.24 7.56 -3.71
C LEU A 129 -2.75 6.14 -3.44
N SER A 130 -3.51 5.31 -2.70
CA SER A 130 -3.21 3.88 -2.51
C SER A 130 -3.33 3.09 -3.81
N ILE A 131 -4.28 3.44 -4.67
CA ILE A 131 -4.38 2.82 -6.01
C ILE A 131 -3.22 3.29 -6.88
N VAL A 132 -2.92 4.59 -6.87
CA VAL A 132 -1.84 5.19 -7.68
C VAL A 132 -0.47 4.68 -7.25
N VAL A 133 -0.23 4.42 -5.96
CA VAL A 133 1.11 4.05 -5.48
C VAL A 133 1.55 2.66 -5.96
N ILE A 134 0.62 1.74 -6.22
CA ILE A 134 0.91 0.36 -6.67
C ILE A 134 1.80 0.35 -7.93
N PRO A 135 1.39 0.94 -9.08
CA PRO A 135 2.24 0.97 -10.27
C PRO A 135 3.57 1.68 -10.02
N PHE A 136 3.58 2.76 -9.22
CA PHE A 136 4.80 3.51 -8.93
C PHE A 136 5.83 2.67 -8.14
N VAL A 137 5.38 1.91 -7.13
CA VAL A 137 6.24 1.00 -6.36
C VAL A 137 6.75 -0.12 -7.24
N LEU A 138 5.89 -0.75 -8.03
CA LEU A 138 6.27 -1.83 -8.94
C LEU A 138 7.30 -1.38 -9.97
N ILE A 139 7.08 -0.24 -10.64
CA ILE A 139 8.04 0.33 -11.61
C ILE A 139 9.35 0.68 -10.90
N THR A 140 9.30 1.29 -9.72
CA THR A 140 10.50 1.69 -8.96
C THR A 140 11.31 0.47 -8.54
N TYR A 141 10.66 -0.61 -8.11
CA TYR A 141 11.28 -1.87 -7.73
C TYR A 141 11.90 -2.60 -8.93
N VAL A 142 11.15 -2.70 -10.04
CA VAL A 142 11.66 -3.31 -11.28
C VAL A 142 12.91 -2.61 -11.76
N ARG A 143 12.93 -1.27 -11.78
CA ARG A 143 14.13 -0.50 -12.15
C ARG A 143 15.32 -0.76 -11.22
N ALA A 144 15.09 -1.11 -9.96
CA ALA A 144 16.17 -1.47 -9.03
C ALA A 144 16.74 -2.86 -9.35
N ILE A 145 15.90 -3.87 -9.60
CA ILE A 145 16.35 -5.24 -9.89
C ILE A 145 16.96 -5.39 -11.30
N THR A 146 16.56 -4.54 -12.26
CA THR A 146 17.18 -4.47 -13.59
C THR A 146 18.42 -3.55 -13.63
N ASN A 147 18.90 -3.09 -12.48
CA ASN A 147 20.05 -2.20 -12.33
C ASN A 147 19.94 -0.84 -13.07
N ASN A 148 18.73 -0.40 -13.43
CA ASN A 148 18.47 0.88 -14.08
C ASN A 148 18.35 2.01 -13.05
N PHE A 149 19.44 2.29 -12.32
CA PHE A 149 19.43 3.22 -11.18
C PHE A 149 19.12 4.67 -11.56
N GLU A 150 19.50 5.10 -12.77
CA GLU A 150 19.19 6.45 -13.25
C GLU A 150 17.68 6.67 -13.39
N ARG A 151 16.97 5.71 -14.00
CA ARG A 151 15.50 5.78 -14.07
C ARG A 151 14.85 5.50 -12.71
N HIS A 152 15.43 4.62 -11.87
CA HIS A 152 14.94 4.38 -10.51
C HIS A 152 14.92 5.66 -9.68
N LYS A 153 16.03 6.42 -9.62
CA LYS A 153 16.13 7.67 -8.84
C LYS A 153 15.09 8.72 -9.27
N LYS A 154 14.79 8.79 -10.57
CA LYS A 154 13.80 9.75 -11.11
C LYS A 154 12.39 9.44 -10.61
N ILE A 155 11.97 8.17 -10.68
CA ILE A 155 10.63 7.77 -10.23
C ILE A 155 10.53 7.64 -8.71
N ALA A 156 11.62 7.27 -8.02
CA ALA A 156 11.65 7.14 -6.56
C ALA A 156 11.35 8.49 -5.88
N ARG A 157 11.74 9.63 -6.48
CA ARG A 157 11.41 10.98 -5.98
C ARG A 157 9.92 11.30 -5.99
N ILE A 158 9.13 10.59 -6.80
CA ILE A 158 7.66 10.72 -6.86
C ILE A 158 7.01 9.61 -6.02
N THR A 159 7.51 8.38 -6.13
CA THR A 159 6.99 7.20 -5.43
C THR A 159 7.10 7.37 -3.92
N PHE A 160 8.24 7.87 -3.42
CA PHE A 160 8.49 8.02 -2.00
C PHE A 160 7.46 8.90 -1.28
N PRO A 161 7.20 10.16 -1.69
CA PRO A 161 6.23 11.00 -0.99
C PRO A 161 4.80 10.45 -1.05
N ILE A 162 4.39 9.83 -2.17
CA ILE A 162 3.08 9.19 -2.29
C ILE A 162 2.97 8.03 -1.31
N TRP A 163 3.98 7.15 -1.27
CA TRP A 163 3.96 5.98 -0.40
C TRP A 163 4.03 6.36 1.08
N LEU A 164 4.85 7.34 1.43
CA LEU A 164 4.90 7.88 2.79
C LEU A 164 3.56 8.52 3.19
N TYR A 165 2.94 9.29 2.29
CA TYR A 165 1.61 9.87 2.53
C TYR A 165 0.58 8.79 2.84
N VAL A 166 0.49 7.75 2.00
CA VAL A 166 -0.45 6.64 2.18
C VAL A 166 -0.18 5.92 3.51
N ALA A 167 1.06 5.59 3.82
CA ALA A 167 1.43 4.92 5.06
C ALA A 167 1.06 5.75 6.31
N VAL A 168 1.32 7.06 6.31
CA VAL A 168 0.97 7.94 7.43
C VAL A 168 -0.53 8.16 7.54
N THR A 169 -1.20 8.46 6.43
CA THR A 169 -2.64 8.72 6.43
C THR A 169 -3.45 7.48 6.76
N GLY A 170 -2.96 6.27 6.47
CA GLY A 170 -3.61 5.02 6.89
C GLY A 170 -3.72 4.91 8.41
N VAL A 171 -2.70 5.34 9.15
CA VAL A 171 -2.73 5.43 10.62
C VAL A 171 -3.74 6.49 11.06
N ILE A 172 -3.71 7.67 10.44
CA ILE A 172 -4.61 8.78 10.79
C ILE A 172 -6.07 8.39 10.57
N VAL A 173 -6.40 7.80 9.42
CA VAL A 173 -7.75 7.31 9.10
C VAL A 173 -8.21 6.33 10.17
N TYR A 174 -7.36 5.37 10.55
CA TYR A 174 -7.66 4.42 11.62
C TYR A 174 -7.93 5.12 12.95
N LEU A 175 -7.04 6.00 13.41
CA LEU A 175 -7.20 6.72 14.68
C LEU A 175 -8.47 7.58 14.71
N MET A 176 -8.85 8.18 13.58
CA MET A 176 -10.07 8.96 13.48
C MET A 176 -11.31 8.08 13.56
N ILE A 177 -11.34 6.94 12.85
CA ILE A 177 -12.50 6.06 12.82
C ILE A 177 -12.57 5.11 14.04
N SER A 178 -11.48 4.91 14.76
CA SER A 178 -11.39 3.90 15.81
C SER A 178 -12.44 3.99 16.92
N PRO A 179 -12.87 5.18 17.37
CA PRO A 179 -13.93 5.29 18.37
C PRO A 179 -15.31 4.81 17.89
N TYR A 180 -15.48 4.57 16.59
CA TYR A 180 -16.74 4.17 15.98
C TYR A 180 -16.77 2.69 15.57
N TYR A 181 -15.71 1.91 15.83
CA TYR A 181 -15.81 0.44 15.73
C TYR A 181 -16.77 -0.04 16.83
N ALA A 182 -17.75 -0.85 16.43
CA ALA A 182 -18.72 -1.49 17.32
C ALA A 182 -18.19 -2.82 17.85
#